data_AF-A0A1H4S053-F1
#
_entry.id   AF-A0A1H4S053-F1
#
_cell.length_a   1.000
_cell.length_b   1.000
_cell.length_c   1.000
_cell.angle_alpha   90.00
_cell.angle_beta   90.00
_cell.angle_gamma   90.00
#
_symmetry.space_group_name_H-M   'P 1'
#
loop_
_entity.id
_entity.type
_entity.pdbx_description
1 polymer ?
#
loop_
_entity_poly.entity_id
_entity_poly.type
_entity_poly.pdbx_seq_one_letter_code
_entity_poly.pdbx_strand_id
1 'polypeptide(L)'
;MFMFAMNYKKRKVMDCYNKSEYTTNIERIFKVTREENVVDLSKSLSIVNRIASAVNFENEIFSLTFIACIGGVLKCFSMCVIANECIDFHYCTQLKEQLGITIEGSGMLFEIRNYLHDFLIVFDSSNSVFINTETVKNGWVHFRK
;
A
#
# COMPACT_ATOMS: atom_id res chain seq x y z
N MET A 1 28.23 50.58 -7.91
CA MET A 1 27.11 51.53 -7.81
C MET A 1 26.45 51.64 -9.17
N PHE A 2 25.45 50.81 -9.45
CA PHE A 2 24.60 50.95 -10.63
C PHE A 2 23.15 50.83 -10.17
N MET A 3 22.46 51.95 -10.25
CA MET A 3 21.03 52.08 -9.98
C MET A 3 20.21 51.47 -11.11
N PHE A 4 19.11 50.86 -10.70
CA PHE A 4 18.01 50.35 -11.49
C PHE A 4 17.33 51.44 -12.33
N ALA A 5 16.84 51.06 -13.51
CA ALA A 5 15.63 51.64 -14.08
C ALA A 5 14.84 50.54 -14.81
N MET A 6 13.92 49.89 -14.09
CA MET A 6 12.91 49.02 -14.70
C MET A 6 11.73 49.88 -15.19
N ASN A 7 11.41 49.77 -16.46
CA ASN A 7 10.20 50.33 -17.05
C ASN A 7 8.98 49.51 -16.60
N TYR A 8 8.07 50.15 -15.87
CA TYR A 8 6.76 49.62 -15.51
C TYR A 8 5.86 49.54 -16.74
N LYS A 9 5.41 48.34 -17.10
CA LYS A 9 4.22 48.16 -17.96
C LYS A 9 3.17 47.37 -17.18
N LYS A 10 2.17 48.09 -16.66
CA LYS A 10 0.95 47.57 -16.04
C LYS A 10 0.32 46.52 -16.95
N ARG A 11 0.31 45.25 -16.52
CA ARG A 11 -0.65 44.25 -17.01
C ARG A 11 -1.80 44.16 -16.02
N LYS A 12 -3.01 44.20 -16.58
CA LYS A 12 -4.28 43.98 -15.91
C LYS A 12 -4.21 42.70 -15.08
N VAL A 13 -4.58 42.82 -13.81
CA VAL A 13 -4.93 41.69 -12.95
C VAL A 13 -6.13 41.01 -13.60
N MET A 14 -5.93 39.78 -14.04
CA MET A 14 -6.99 38.88 -14.45
C MET A 14 -7.06 37.83 -13.35
N ASP A 15 -8.06 37.99 -12.48
CA ASP A 15 -8.35 37.07 -11.39
C ASP A 15 -8.63 35.69 -11.98
N CYS A 16 -7.73 34.74 -11.73
CA CYS A 16 -7.91 33.35 -12.07
C CYS A 16 -7.36 32.52 -10.90
N TYR A 17 -8.14 31.49 -10.54
CA TYR A 17 -7.83 30.41 -9.60
C TYR A 17 -8.27 30.59 -8.15
N ASN A 18 -9.60 30.64 -7.95
CA ASN A 18 -10.19 29.74 -6.95
C ASN A 18 -10.23 28.33 -7.55
N LYS A 19 -9.11 27.60 -7.49
CA LYS A 19 -9.14 26.13 -7.52
C LYS A 19 -9.14 25.70 -6.06
N SER A 20 -10.31 25.39 -5.53
CA SER A 20 -10.40 24.58 -4.33
C SER A 20 -9.51 23.36 -4.55
N GLU A 21 -8.46 23.20 -3.74
CA GLU A 21 -7.70 21.96 -3.62
C GLU A 21 -8.69 20.86 -3.23
N TYR A 22 -9.22 20.15 -4.23
CA TYR A 22 -9.74 18.82 -3.98
C TYR A 22 -8.51 17.97 -3.69
N THR A 23 -8.10 17.92 -2.43
CA THR A 23 -7.42 16.72 -1.92
C THR A 23 -8.42 15.59 -2.14
N THR A 24 -8.29 14.87 -3.25
CA THR A 24 -9.06 13.65 -3.49
C THR A 24 -8.77 12.75 -2.31
N ASN A 25 -9.70 12.69 -1.36
CA ASN A 25 -9.59 11.81 -0.21
C ASN A 25 -9.83 10.41 -0.76
N ILE A 26 -8.73 9.67 -0.98
CA ILE A 26 -8.79 8.29 -1.43
C ILE A 26 -8.97 7.44 -0.19
N GLU A 27 -10.10 6.75 -0.11
CA GLU A 27 -10.37 5.75 0.91
C GLU A 27 -10.28 4.36 0.29
N ARG A 28 -9.88 3.35 1.07
CA ARG A 28 -9.74 1.97 0.60
C ARG A 28 -10.63 1.04 1.39
N ILE A 29 -11.24 0.08 0.70
CA ILE A 29 -11.88 -1.08 1.31
C ILE A 29 -11.04 -2.29 0.96
N PHE A 30 -10.29 -2.78 1.94
CA PHE A 30 -9.53 -4.02 1.80
C PHE A 30 -10.43 -5.21 2.07
N LYS A 31 -10.56 -6.08 1.06
CA LYS A 31 -11.11 -7.42 1.21
C LYS A 31 -10.00 -8.42 0.95
N VAL A 32 -9.29 -8.74 2.02
CA VAL A 32 -8.17 -9.70 2.00
C VAL A 32 -8.70 -11.08 2.36
N THR A 33 -8.41 -12.05 1.52
CA THR A 33 -8.63 -13.47 1.80
C THR A 33 -7.29 -14.20 1.81
N ARG A 34 -7.19 -15.20 2.67
CA ARG A 34 -6.12 -16.19 2.61
C ARG A 34 -6.71 -17.58 2.40
N GLU A 35 -6.20 -18.27 1.39
CA GLU A 35 -6.42 -19.69 1.13
C GLU A 35 -5.04 -20.37 1.12
N GLU A 36 -4.82 -21.27 2.08
CA GLU A 36 -3.50 -21.87 2.34
C GLU A 36 -2.39 -20.81 2.46
N ASN A 37 -1.46 -20.77 1.49
CA ASN A 37 -0.34 -19.86 1.43
C ASN A 37 -0.58 -18.65 0.52
N VAL A 38 -1.73 -18.56 -0.13
CA VAL A 38 -2.07 -17.52 -1.09
C VAL A 38 -2.86 -16.41 -0.38
N VAL A 39 -2.44 -15.16 -0.59
CA VAL A 39 -3.13 -13.97 -0.14
C VAL A 39 -3.72 -13.25 -1.36
N ASP A 40 -5.01 -12.98 -1.32
CA ASP A 40 -5.79 -12.41 -2.42
C ASP A 40 -6.53 -11.16 -1.98
N LEU A 41 -6.32 -10.08 -2.73
CA LEU A 41 -6.93 -8.76 -2.55
C LEU A 41 -7.82 -8.37 -3.74
N SER A 42 -8.06 -9.24 -4.71
CA SER A 42 -8.80 -8.98 -5.96
C SER A 42 -10.20 -8.41 -5.77
N LYS A 43 -10.77 -8.58 -4.57
CA LYS A 43 -12.11 -8.07 -4.21
C LYS A 43 -12.06 -6.75 -3.42
N SER A 44 -10.89 -6.11 -3.33
CA SER A 44 -10.70 -4.82 -2.69
C SER A 44 -11.08 -3.68 -3.63
N LEU A 45 -11.37 -2.51 -3.05
CA LEU A 45 -11.90 -1.35 -3.78
C LEU A 45 -11.23 -0.06 -3.29
N SER A 46 -11.04 0.88 -4.21
CA SER A 46 -10.73 2.27 -3.88
C SER A 46 -11.98 3.12 -4.04
N ILE A 47 -12.21 4.04 -3.12
CA ILE A 47 -13.28 5.02 -3.16
C ILE A 47 -12.68 6.35 -3.58
N VAL A 48 -13.01 6.78 -4.79
CA VAL A 48 -12.60 8.08 -5.32
C VAL A 48 -13.86 8.88 -5.62
N ASN A 49 -13.96 10.10 -5.09
CA ASN A 49 -15.17 10.93 -5.24
C ASN A 49 -16.47 10.20 -4.85
N ARG A 50 -16.42 9.40 -3.76
CA ARG A 50 -17.53 8.57 -3.23
C ARG A 50 -17.96 7.42 -4.15
N ILE A 51 -17.17 7.08 -5.16
CA ILE A 51 -17.41 5.95 -6.07
C ILE A 51 -16.38 4.87 -5.78
N ALA A 52 -16.86 3.69 -5.35
CA ALA A 52 -16.03 2.52 -5.16
C ALA A 52 -15.69 1.86 -6.51
N SER A 53 -14.42 1.52 -6.73
CA SER A 53 -13.93 0.96 -7.99
C SER A 53 -12.77 0.00 -7.74
N ALA A 54 -12.90 -1.22 -8.28
CA ALA A 54 -11.82 -2.22 -8.32
C ALA A 54 -10.70 -1.77 -9.27
N VAL A 55 -11.07 -1.18 -10.42
CA VAL A 55 -10.10 -0.66 -11.41
C VAL A 55 -9.23 0.46 -10.83
N ASN A 56 -9.79 1.29 -9.95
CA ASN A 56 -9.00 2.29 -9.24
C ASN A 56 -8.03 1.62 -8.26
N PHE A 57 -8.50 0.57 -7.55
CA PHE A 57 -7.67 -0.19 -6.62
C PHE A 57 -6.48 -0.88 -7.29
N GLU A 58 -6.65 -1.40 -8.51
CA GLU A 58 -5.58 -2.04 -9.30
C GLU A 58 -4.35 -1.14 -9.52
N ASN A 59 -4.52 0.18 -9.44
CA ASN A 59 -3.44 1.16 -9.60
C ASN A 59 -2.99 1.80 -8.27
N GLU A 60 -3.53 1.37 -7.14
CA GLU A 60 -3.17 1.90 -5.83
C GLU A 60 -1.81 1.40 -5.37
N ILE A 61 -1.12 2.29 -4.64
CA ILE A 61 0.04 1.95 -3.82
C ILE A 61 -0.42 1.78 -2.37
N PHE A 62 -0.04 0.68 -1.74
CA PHE A 62 -0.25 0.45 -0.31
C PHE A 62 0.93 -0.27 0.32
N SER A 63 1.01 -0.19 1.65
CA SER A 63 2.06 -0.85 2.42
C SER A 63 1.63 -2.22 2.94
N LEU A 64 2.58 -3.15 2.92
CA LEU A 64 2.53 -4.45 3.56
C LEU A 64 3.63 -4.52 4.61
N THR A 65 3.28 -4.77 5.86
CA THR A 65 4.23 -4.95 6.95
C THR A 65 4.23 -6.40 7.42
N PHE A 66 5.38 -7.06 7.29
CA PHE A 66 5.65 -8.40 7.80
C PHE A 66 6.26 -8.31 9.18
N ILE A 67 5.77 -9.12 10.11
CA ILE A 67 6.19 -9.11 11.51
C ILE A 67 6.43 -10.56 11.95
N ALA A 68 7.63 -10.86 12.45
CA ALA A 68 7.98 -12.18 12.96
C ALA A 68 8.75 -12.07 14.29
N CYS A 69 8.65 -13.10 15.14
CA CYS A 69 9.47 -13.21 16.35
C CYS A 69 10.61 -14.20 16.10
N ILE A 70 11.85 -13.70 16.06
CA ILE A 70 13.04 -14.48 15.71
C ILE A 70 14.04 -14.40 16.87
N GLY A 71 14.30 -15.53 17.52
CA GLY A 71 15.17 -15.58 18.70
C GLY A 71 14.65 -14.74 19.88
N GLY A 72 13.33 -14.63 20.03
CA GLY A 72 12.69 -13.80 21.07
C GLY A 72 12.64 -12.31 20.76
N VAL A 73 13.13 -11.88 19.59
CA VAL A 73 13.13 -10.47 19.15
C VAL A 73 12.09 -10.28 18.05
N LEU A 74 11.26 -9.25 18.20
CA LEU A 74 10.31 -8.84 17.17
C LEU A 74 11.07 -8.16 16.02
N LYS A 75 10.94 -8.70 14.81
CA LYS A 75 11.47 -8.11 13.58
C LYS A 75 10.32 -7.73 12.66
N CYS A 76 10.46 -6.57 12.02
CA CYS A 76 9.48 -6.04 11.09
C CYS A 76 10.15 -5.68 9.77
N PHE A 77 9.47 -5.93 8.66
CA PHE A 77 9.86 -5.49 7.33
C PHE A 77 8.63 -4.93 6.62
N SER A 78 8.73 -3.71 6.08
CA SER A 78 7.62 -3.10 5.34
C SER A 78 8.02 -2.86 3.90
N MET A 79 7.08 -3.08 2.99
CA MET A 79 7.24 -2.80 1.57
C MET A 79 6.03 -2.02 1.05
N CYS A 80 6.25 -1.13 0.08
CA CYS A 80 5.18 -0.47 -0.67
C CYS A 80 5.02 -1.18 -2.00
N VAL A 81 3.81 -1.63 -2.30
CA VAL A 81 3.47 -2.37 -3.52
C VAL A 81 2.39 -1.65 -4.30
N ILE A 82 2.39 -1.81 -5.61
CA ILE A 82 1.27 -1.46 -6.49
C ILE A 82 0.41 -2.71 -6.65
N ALA A 83 -0.91 -2.59 -6.50
CA ALA A 83 -1.84 -3.73 -6.56
C ALA A 83 -1.58 -4.65 -7.76
N ASN A 84 -1.61 -4.09 -8.98
CA ASN A 84 -1.54 -4.89 -10.20
C ASN A 84 -0.11 -5.08 -10.75
N GLU A 85 0.93 -4.74 -9.98
CA GLU A 85 2.32 -4.96 -10.40
C GLU A 85 2.96 -6.11 -9.61
N CYS A 86 3.90 -6.80 -10.27
CA CYS A 86 4.74 -7.79 -9.62
C CYS A 86 5.52 -7.17 -8.45
N ILE A 87 5.63 -7.90 -7.35
CA ILE A 87 6.41 -7.45 -6.21
C ILE A 87 7.88 -7.37 -6.62
N ASP A 88 8.50 -6.22 -6.36
CA ASP A 88 9.90 -5.95 -6.74
C ASP A 88 10.84 -7.02 -6.14
N PHE A 89 11.75 -7.52 -6.96
CA PHE A 89 12.74 -8.50 -6.57
C PHE A 89 13.58 -8.06 -5.36
N HIS A 90 13.89 -6.76 -5.26
CA HIS A 90 14.60 -6.18 -4.13
C HIS A 90 13.86 -6.41 -2.81
N TYR A 91 12.54 -6.20 -2.78
CA TYR A 91 11.73 -6.48 -1.59
C TYR A 91 11.73 -7.98 -1.26
N CYS A 92 11.61 -8.84 -2.26
CA CYS A 92 11.67 -10.29 -2.07
C CYS A 92 13.01 -10.74 -1.46
N THR A 93 14.13 -10.18 -1.93
CA THR A 93 15.46 -10.46 -1.38
C THR A 93 15.56 -10.01 0.08
N GLN A 94 15.18 -8.77 0.38
CA GLN A 94 15.26 -8.24 1.75
C GLN A 94 14.34 -8.98 2.72
N LEU A 95 13.12 -9.31 2.30
CA LEU A 95 12.18 -10.07 3.13
C LEU A 95 12.75 -11.45 3.50
N LYS A 96 13.40 -12.11 2.53
CA LYS A 96 14.09 -13.39 2.77
C LYS A 96 15.28 -13.24 3.70
N GLU A 97 16.12 -12.23 3.51
CA GLU A 97 17.32 -12.02 4.33
C GLU A 97 16.98 -11.62 5.77
N GLN A 98 15.98 -10.77 5.96
CA GLN A 98 15.66 -10.21 7.27
C GLN A 98 14.76 -11.12 8.11
N LEU A 99 13.75 -11.74 7.46
CA LEU A 99 12.71 -12.52 8.14
C LEU A 99 12.69 -14.00 7.74
N GLY A 100 13.47 -14.42 6.74
CA GLY A 100 13.47 -15.81 6.27
C GLY A 100 12.20 -16.16 5.48
N ILE A 101 11.48 -15.18 4.95
CA ILE A 101 10.21 -15.37 4.22
C ILE A 101 10.46 -15.20 2.71
N THR A 102 9.96 -16.14 1.91
CA THR A 102 9.99 -16.07 0.43
C THR A 102 8.58 -15.91 -0.09
N ILE A 103 8.38 -14.96 -0.99
CA ILE A 103 7.09 -14.67 -1.61
C ILE A 103 7.23 -14.57 -3.12
N GLU A 104 6.10 -14.73 -3.82
CA GLU A 104 6.01 -14.55 -5.26
C GLU A 104 4.62 -14.04 -5.64
N GLY A 105 4.53 -13.16 -6.65
CA GLY A 105 3.25 -12.67 -7.18
C GLY A 105 3.23 -11.15 -7.34
N SER A 106 2.02 -10.59 -7.28
CA SER A 106 1.74 -9.15 -7.36
C SER A 106 1.27 -8.58 -6.03
N GLY A 107 1.16 -7.26 -5.92
CA GLY A 107 0.60 -6.61 -4.73
C GLY A 107 -0.82 -7.10 -4.39
N MET A 108 -1.61 -7.46 -5.41
CA MET A 108 -3.00 -7.90 -5.28
C MET A 108 -3.14 -9.41 -5.07
N LEU A 109 -2.21 -10.23 -5.56
CA LEU A 109 -2.26 -11.68 -5.43
C LEU A 109 -0.84 -12.25 -5.32
N PHE A 110 -0.52 -12.79 -4.15
CA PHE A 110 0.81 -13.35 -3.90
C PHE A 110 0.75 -14.60 -3.03
N GLU A 111 1.75 -15.46 -3.18
CA GLU A 111 1.92 -16.69 -2.43
C GLU A 111 3.15 -16.63 -1.53
N ILE A 112 2.98 -17.08 -0.29
CA ILE A 112 4.07 -17.33 0.65
C ILE A 112 4.69 -18.69 0.33
N ARG A 113 5.82 -18.70 -0.37
CA ARG A 113 6.49 -19.92 -0.81
C ARG A 113 7.20 -20.67 0.32
N ASN A 114 7.83 -19.93 1.23
CA ASN A 114 8.56 -20.52 2.35
C ASN A 114 8.72 -19.49 3.47
N TYR A 115 8.79 -19.95 4.73
CA TYR A 115 9.05 -19.13 5.90
C TYR A 115 9.65 -19.99 7.01
N LEU A 116 10.49 -19.41 7.88
CA LEU A 116 11.19 -20.16 8.94
C LEU A 116 10.50 -20.09 10.30
N HIS A 117 9.67 -19.06 10.53
CA HIS A 117 9.02 -18.78 11.79
C HIS A 117 7.59 -18.31 11.54
N ASP A 118 6.70 -18.49 12.52
CA ASP A 118 5.39 -17.84 12.54
C ASP A 118 5.53 -16.34 12.29
N PHE A 119 4.64 -15.80 11.47
CA PHE A 119 4.65 -14.39 11.14
C PHE A 119 3.24 -13.86 10.88
N LEU A 120 3.16 -12.53 10.86
CA LEU A 120 1.96 -11.76 10.60
C LEU A 120 2.21 -10.80 9.44
N ILE A 121 1.23 -10.68 8.54
CA ILE A 121 1.17 -9.61 7.55
C ILE A 121 0.11 -8.61 8.00
N VAL A 122 0.46 -7.33 8.00
CA VAL A 122 -0.43 -6.21 8.29
C VAL A 122 -0.53 -5.33 7.05
N PHE A 123 -1.76 -5.08 6.61
CA PHE A 123 -2.06 -4.19 5.49
C PHE A 123 -2.22 -2.73 5.95
N ASP A 124 -1.94 -1.80 5.04
CA ASP A 124 -2.06 -0.35 5.29
C ASP A 124 -3.42 0.03 5.88
N SER A 125 -3.41 0.59 7.09
CA SER A 125 -4.60 1.01 7.82
C SER A 125 -4.97 2.49 7.59
N SER A 126 -4.09 3.26 6.95
CA SER A 126 -4.34 4.68 6.70
C SER A 126 -5.41 4.86 5.63
N ASN A 127 -6.50 5.55 5.97
CA ASN A 127 -7.67 5.74 5.12
C ASN A 127 -8.26 4.40 4.59
N SER A 128 -8.15 3.35 5.40
CA SER A 128 -8.53 2.00 5.01
C SER A 128 -9.57 1.41 5.96
N VAL A 129 -10.53 0.70 5.40
CA VAL A 129 -11.47 -0.15 6.13
C VAL A 129 -11.27 -1.60 5.70
N PHE A 130 -11.35 -2.53 6.66
CA PHE A 130 -11.14 -3.95 6.41
C PHE A 130 -12.44 -4.73 6.51
N ILE A 131 -12.72 -5.54 5.50
CA ILE A 131 -13.75 -6.57 5.58
C ILE A 131 -13.14 -7.80 6.23
N ASN A 132 -13.60 -8.10 7.45
CA ASN A 132 -13.17 -9.29 8.17
C ASN A 132 -13.63 -10.56 7.44
N THR A 133 -12.73 -11.52 7.34
CA THR A 133 -13.00 -12.86 6.80
C THR A 133 -12.72 -13.89 7.88
N GLU A 134 -12.85 -15.18 7.57
CA GLU A 134 -12.49 -16.24 8.52
C GLU A 134 -10.98 -16.26 8.79
N THR A 135 -10.17 -15.99 7.76
CA THR A 135 -8.70 -16.08 7.82
C THR A 135 -8.01 -14.73 8.04
N VAL A 136 -8.75 -13.61 7.97
CA VAL A 136 -8.21 -12.26 8.13
C VAL A 136 -9.09 -11.42 9.07
N LYS A 137 -8.48 -10.80 10.07
CA LYS A 137 -9.15 -9.87 11.00
C LYS A 137 -8.42 -8.54 11.04
N ASN A 138 -9.12 -7.43 10.84
CA ASN A 138 -8.56 -6.07 10.85
C ASN A 138 -7.33 -5.90 9.95
N GLY A 139 -7.32 -6.54 8.79
CA GLY A 139 -6.18 -6.51 7.87
C GLY A 139 -4.96 -7.29 8.35
N TRP A 140 -5.13 -8.18 9.33
CA TRP A 140 -4.06 -9.03 9.86
C TRP A 140 -4.20 -10.45 9.32
N VAL A 141 -3.13 -10.94 8.70
CA VAL A 141 -3.05 -12.29 8.13
C VAL A 141 -1.95 -13.08 8.83
N HIS A 142 -2.33 -14.12 9.56
CA HIS A 142 -1.39 -14.96 10.30
C HIS A 142 -0.95 -16.18 9.51
N PHE A 143 0.34 -16.49 9.58
CA PHE A 143 0.96 -17.69 9.06
C PHE A 143 1.67 -18.43 10.20
N ARG A 144 1.41 -19.73 10.31
CA ARG A 144 1.94 -20.59 11.37
C ARG A 144 2.67 -21.77 10.75
N LYS A 145 3.89 -22.02 11.19
CA LYS A 145 4.74 -23.10 10.70
C LYS A 145 4.47 -24.42 11.42
#